data_AF-A0A496P453-F1
#
_entry.id   AF-A0A496P453-F1
#
_cell.length_a   1.000
_cell.length_b   1.000
_cell.length_c   1.000
_cell.angle_alpha   90.00
_cell.angle_beta   90.00
_cell.angle_gamma   90.00
#
_symmetry.space_group_name_H-M   'P 1'
#
loop_
_entity.id
_entity.type
_entity.pdbx_description
1 polymer ?
#
loop_
_entity_poly.entity_id
_entity_poly.type
_entity_poly.pdbx_seq_one_letter_code
_entity_poly.pdbx_strand_id
1 'polypeptide(L)'
;MGFLHNQEVIFWNNYKSPSTIELKIPAEELEDLPPKDAYFIELLLRNISGVATHKVSFSEESLSAKLGVSQQMIKDRIKELQKKEWLEYVDGSTDSIKFLRPRDSREIQGKYWNLFEKIQRNKIQKWEEMKYFIQDKDFCKMRMILTYFGEKSSDNCGKCSFCLSQNPVKEKTLSDEVLEILAKNPATFDELSVKIFWHEKEKIYETLITLLNLEKIKMLNYKTYMINE
;
A
#
# COMPACT_ATOMS: atom_id res chain seq x y z
N MET A 1 5.66 -14.37 12.84
CA MET A 1 4.75 -15.49 13.12
C MET A 1 4.10 -16.08 11.87
N GLY A 2 3.58 -15.28 10.94
CA GLY A 2 2.89 -15.78 9.74
C GLY A 2 3.63 -16.82 8.89
N PHE A 3 4.96 -16.75 8.74
CA PHE A 3 5.71 -17.77 8.02
C PHE A 3 5.55 -19.17 8.63
N LEU A 4 5.86 -19.33 9.93
CA LEU A 4 5.73 -20.61 10.62
C LEU A 4 4.28 -21.10 10.70
N HIS A 5 3.32 -20.17 10.70
CA HIS A 5 1.90 -20.48 10.59
C HIS A 5 1.55 -21.12 9.25
N ASN A 6 1.98 -20.50 8.16
CA ASN A 6 1.78 -21.02 6.80
C ASN A 6 2.57 -22.30 6.52
N GLN A 7 3.57 -22.61 7.34
CA GLN A 7 4.32 -23.87 7.29
C GLN A 7 3.76 -24.96 8.22
N GLU A 8 2.60 -24.71 8.85
CA GLU A 8 1.93 -25.63 9.79
C GLU A 8 2.80 -26.08 10.97
N VAL A 9 3.77 -25.26 11.35
CA VAL A 9 4.62 -25.49 12.54
C VAL A 9 3.90 -24.98 13.78
N ILE A 10 3.27 -23.82 13.65
CA ILE A 10 2.50 -23.19 14.71
C ILE A 10 1.11 -22.80 14.21
N PHE A 11 0.14 -22.79 15.10
CA PHE A 11 -1.11 -22.06 14.92
C PHE A 11 -0.97 -20.73 15.63
N TRP A 12 -0.93 -19.63 14.87
CA TRP A 12 -0.94 -18.29 15.42
C TRP A 12 -2.37 -17.78 15.39
N ASN A 13 -2.99 -17.69 16.56
CA ASN A 13 -4.31 -17.12 16.72
C ASN A 13 -4.18 -15.63 17.03
N ASN A 14 -4.59 -14.80 16.08
CA ASN A 14 -4.68 -13.33 16.19
C ASN A 14 -6.15 -12.88 16.12
N TYR A 15 -7.09 -13.76 16.44
CA TYR A 15 -8.48 -13.39 16.58
C TYR A 15 -8.76 -13.01 18.03
N LYS A 16 -9.45 -11.88 18.23
CA LYS A 16 -9.98 -11.52 19.54
C LYS A 16 -11.02 -12.56 19.93
N SER A 17 -10.69 -13.32 20.97
CA SER A 17 -11.59 -14.25 21.63
C SER A 17 -12.06 -13.66 22.96
N PRO A 18 -13.17 -14.13 23.54
CA PRO A 18 -13.53 -13.71 24.88
C PRO A 18 -12.50 -14.24 25.88
N SER A 19 -12.16 -13.42 26.87
CA SER A 19 -11.17 -13.76 27.89
C SER A 19 -11.70 -14.88 28.79
N THR A 20 -10.80 -15.64 29.41
CA THR A 20 -11.18 -16.67 30.37
C THR A 20 -10.69 -16.34 31.77
N ILE A 21 -11.48 -16.69 32.76
CA ILE A 21 -11.16 -16.51 34.19
C ILE A 21 -11.55 -17.76 34.96
N GLU A 22 -10.74 -18.13 35.94
CA GLU A 22 -10.95 -19.25 36.84
C GLU A 22 -10.53 -18.83 38.24
N LEU A 23 -11.41 -18.95 39.22
CA LEU A 23 -11.06 -18.66 40.61
C LEU A 23 -10.24 -19.83 41.16
N LYS A 24 -9.11 -19.55 41.84
CA LYS A 24 -8.25 -20.58 42.45
C LYS A 24 -8.52 -20.77 43.94
N ILE A 25 -9.23 -19.82 44.55
CA ILE A 25 -9.69 -19.88 45.93
C ILE A 25 -11.17 -20.26 45.98
N PRO A 26 -11.61 -21.00 47.01
CA PRO A 26 -13.04 -21.20 47.27
C PRO A 26 -13.74 -19.87 47.54
N ALA A 27 -15.02 -19.77 47.20
CA ALA A 27 -15.79 -18.55 47.45
C ALA A 27 -16.00 -18.28 48.95
N GLU A 28 -15.88 -19.31 49.78
CA GLU A 28 -16.01 -19.22 51.23
C GLU A 28 -14.82 -18.51 51.90
N GLU A 29 -13.63 -18.56 51.27
CA GLU A 29 -12.39 -17.94 51.79
C GLU A 29 -12.25 -16.46 51.40
N LEU A 30 -13.28 -15.87 50.78
CA LEU A 30 -13.28 -14.46 50.39
C LEU A 30 -13.18 -13.50 51.56
N GLU A 31 -13.70 -13.87 52.73
CA GLU A 31 -13.68 -13.06 53.95
C GLU A 31 -12.27 -12.87 54.52
N ASP A 32 -11.36 -13.80 54.21
CA ASP A 32 -9.96 -13.76 54.66
C ASP A 32 -9.07 -12.84 53.80
N LEU A 33 -9.61 -12.35 52.68
CA LEU A 33 -8.86 -11.48 51.77
C LEU A 33 -8.90 -10.01 52.22
N PRO A 34 -7.90 -9.20 51.79
CA PRO A 34 -7.97 -7.76 51.97
C PRO A 34 -9.28 -7.18 51.41
N PRO A 35 -9.95 -6.23 52.11
CA PRO A 35 -11.29 -5.77 51.72
C PRO A 35 -11.41 -5.27 50.28
N LYS A 36 -10.37 -4.61 49.76
CA LYS A 36 -10.30 -4.13 48.38
C LYS A 36 -10.33 -5.27 47.35
N ASP A 37 -9.71 -6.39 47.70
CA ASP A 37 -9.58 -7.55 46.83
C ASP A 37 -10.83 -8.42 46.89
N ALA A 38 -11.35 -8.69 48.10
CA ALA A 38 -12.64 -9.36 48.31
C ALA A 38 -13.77 -8.67 47.54
N TYR A 39 -13.87 -7.35 47.67
CA TYR A 39 -14.88 -6.54 46.97
C TYR A 39 -14.82 -6.70 45.44
N PHE A 40 -13.62 -6.73 44.87
CA PHE A 40 -13.48 -6.87 43.42
C PHE A 40 -13.83 -8.28 42.95
N ILE A 41 -13.45 -9.31 43.70
CA ILE A 41 -13.80 -10.70 43.38
C ILE A 41 -15.32 -10.92 43.49
N GLU A 42 -15.98 -10.39 44.53
CA GLU A 42 -17.45 -10.42 44.62
C GLU A 42 -18.11 -9.75 43.41
N LEU A 43 -17.56 -8.63 42.97
CA LEU A 43 -18.05 -7.91 41.81
C LEU A 43 -17.88 -8.72 40.52
N LEU A 44 -16.81 -9.51 40.39
CA LEU A 44 -16.66 -10.49 39.31
C LEU A 44 -17.70 -11.61 39.43
N LEU A 45 -17.90 -12.20 40.61
CA LEU A 45 -18.89 -13.25 40.86
C LEU A 45 -20.33 -12.82 40.52
N ARG A 46 -20.69 -11.56 40.80
CA ARG A 46 -22.01 -11.00 40.48
C ARG A 46 -22.23 -10.75 38.99
N ASN A 47 -21.17 -10.46 38.25
CA ASN A 47 -21.26 -10.04 36.85
C ASN A 47 -20.92 -11.15 35.84
N ILE A 48 -20.20 -12.18 36.27
CA ILE A 48 -19.76 -13.31 35.45
C ILE A 48 -20.30 -14.61 36.06
N SER A 49 -21.27 -15.21 35.39
CA SER A 49 -21.89 -16.46 35.84
C SER A 49 -20.92 -17.63 35.76
N GLY A 50 -20.88 -18.46 36.80
CA GLY A 50 -20.10 -19.70 36.83
C GLY A 50 -18.64 -19.58 37.31
N VAL A 51 -18.13 -18.36 37.54
CA VAL A 51 -16.74 -18.13 38.02
C VAL A 51 -16.41 -18.86 39.32
N ALA A 52 -17.41 -19.03 40.20
CA ALA A 52 -17.21 -19.69 41.49
C ALA A 52 -16.89 -21.19 41.39
N THR A 53 -17.24 -21.85 40.27
CA THR A 53 -17.18 -23.33 40.20
C THR A 53 -16.23 -23.86 39.13
N HIS A 54 -16.01 -23.11 38.04
CA HIS A 54 -15.16 -23.57 36.95
C HIS A 54 -14.61 -22.39 36.14
N LYS A 55 -13.69 -22.72 35.24
CA LYS A 55 -13.17 -21.78 34.24
C LYS A 55 -14.27 -21.33 33.29
N VAL A 56 -14.49 -20.03 33.20
CA VAL A 56 -15.52 -19.44 32.34
C VAL A 56 -14.95 -18.45 31.35
N SER A 57 -15.61 -18.31 30.20
CA SER A 57 -15.28 -17.33 29.18
C SER A 57 -16.21 -16.12 29.31
N PHE A 58 -15.66 -14.90 29.23
CA PHE A 58 -16.41 -13.66 29.42
C PHE A 58 -15.93 -12.55 28.47
N SER A 59 -16.83 -11.61 28.16
CA SER A 59 -16.50 -10.40 27.41
C SER A 59 -16.10 -9.28 28.37
N GLU A 60 -14.87 -8.81 28.23
CA GLU A 60 -14.35 -7.66 28.98
C GLU A 60 -15.07 -6.37 28.61
N GLU A 61 -15.52 -6.25 27.37
CA GLU A 61 -16.32 -5.12 26.90
C GLU A 61 -17.67 -5.08 27.60
N SER A 62 -18.34 -6.23 27.71
CA SER A 62 -19.62 -6.34 28.43
C SER A 62 -19.46 -6.08 29.92
N LEU A 63 -18.37 -6.57 30.53
CA LEU A 63 -18.07 -6.30 31.93
C LEU A 63 -17.77 -4.81 32.16
N SER A 64 -16.97 -4.20 31.29
CA SER A 64 -16.66 -2.77 31.31
C SER A 64 -17.91 -1.90 31.22
N ALA A 65 -18.83 -2.24 30.30
CA ALA A 65 -20.10 -1.53 30.14
C ALA A 65 -21.00 -1.65 31.39
N LYS A 66 -21.06 -2.82 32.02
CA LYS A 66 -21.84 -3.03 33.26
C LYS A 66 -21.28 -2.25 34.46
N LEU A 67 -19.95 -2.18 34.56
CA LEU A 67 -19.27 -1.56 35.69
C LEU A 67 -19.05 -0.05 35.52
N GLY A 68 -19.18 0.47 34.30
CA GLY A 68 -18.88 1.88 34.00
C GLY A 68 -17.38 2.22 34.12
N VAL A 69 -16.50 1.23 33.99
CA VAL A 69 -15.04 1.38 34.15
C VAL A 69 -14.36 0.89 32.88
N SER A 70 -13.22 1.50 32.50
CA SER A 70 -12.48 1.10 31.30
C SER A 70 -12.01 -0.37 31.33
N GLN A 71 -11.99 -1.02 30.17
CA GLN A 71 -11.50 -2.40 30.03
C GLN A 71 -10.08 -2.55 30.58
N GLN A 72 -9.21 -1.56 30.32
CA GLN A 72 -7.83 -1.58 30.78
C GLN A 72 -7.73 -1.64 32.31
N MET A 73 -8.48 -0.81 33.03
CA MET A 73 -8.48 -0.83 34.49
C MET A 73 -8.98 -2.15 35.07
N ILE A 74 -9.99 -2.76 34.45
CA ILE A 74 -10.49 -4.08 34.85
C ILE A 74 -9.40 -5.14 34.62
N LYS A 75 -8.74 -5.14 33.45
CA LYS A 75 -7.63 -6.06 33.15
C LYS A 75 -6.49 -5.93 34.14
N ASP A 76 -6.07 -4.70 34.42
CA ASP A 76 -4.95 -4.44 35.33
C ASP A 76 -5.29 -4.94 36.74
N ARG A 77 -6.53 -4.72 37.18
CA ARG A 77 -7.01 -5.22 38.47
C ARG A 77 -7.07 -6.75 38.51
N ILE A 78 -7.57 -7.41 37.46
CA ILE A 78 -7.57 -8.88 37.37
C ILE A 78 -6.14 -9.42 37.39
N LYS A 79 -5.21 -8.78 36.67
CA LYS A 79 -3.78 -9.15 36.65
C LYS A 79 -3.11 -8.98 38.02
N GLU A 80 -3.50 -7.97 38.80
CA GLU A 80 -3.03 -7.83 40.19
C GLU A 80 -3.47 -9.02 41.05
N LEU A 81 -4.72 -9.46 40.94
CA LEU A 81 -5.22 -10.63 41.68
C LEU A 81 -4.57 -11.93 41.20
N GLN A 82 -4.30 -12.06 39.90
CA GLN A 82 -3.56 -13.19 39.34
C GLN A 82 -2.12 -13.28 39.87
N LYS A 83 -1.43 -12.14 40.06
CA LYS A 83 -0.11 -12.11 40.70
C LYS A 83 -0.12 -12.59 42.15
N LYS A 84 -1.27 -12.51 42.81
CA LYS A 84 -1.50 -13.02 44.18
C LYS A 84 -2.03 -14.47 44.19
N GLU A 85 -2.08 -15.11 43.03
CA GLU A 85 -2.53 -16.50 42.84
C GLU A 85 -4.00 -16.78 43.23
N TRP A 86 -4.84 -15.74 43.39
CA TRP A 86 -6.24 -15.92 43.74
C TRP A 86 -7.13 -16.33 42.57
N LEU A 87 -6.71 -16.02 41.35
CA LEU A 87 -7.40 -16.39 40.13
C LEU A 87 -6.40 -16.62 39.00
N GLU A 88 -6.82 -17.37 38.01
CA GLU A 88 -6.15 -17.51 36.73
C GLU A 88 -6.95 -16.75 35.67
N TYR A 89 -6.28 -15.88 34.92
CA TYR A 89 -6.89 -15.12 33.84
C TYR A 89 -6.07 -15.26 32.56
N VAL A 90 -6.77 -15.45 31.45
CA VAL A 90 -6.20 -15.51 30.11
C VAL A 90 -6.91 -14.47 29.27
N ASP A 91 -6.15 -13.46 28.84
CA ASP A 91 -6.64 -12.37 28.00
C ASP A 91 -6.92 -12.89 26.58
N GLY A 92 -8.19 -12.91 26.19
CA GLY A 92 -8.64 -13.36 24.88
C GLY A 92 -8.30 -12.38 23.75
N SER A 93 -7.87 -11.16 24.07
CA SER A 93 -7.31 -10.19 23.12
C SER A 93 -5.83 -10.43 22.82
N THR A 94 -5.16 -11.33 23.54
CA THR A 94 -3.73 -11.61 23.34
C THR A 94 -3.54 -12.66 22.26
N ASP A 95 -2.64 -12.36 21.32
CA ASP A 95 -2.17 -13.33 20.34
C ASP A 95 -1.68 -14.59 21.03
N SER A 96 -2.23 -15.74 20.65
CA SER A 96 -1.80 -17.04 21.19
C SER A 96 -1.11 -17.87 20.11
N ILE A 97 -0.16 -18.68 20.56
CA ILE A 97 0.61 -19.57 19.70
C ILE A 97 0.45 -20.98 20.24
N LYS A 98 -0.06 -21.87 19.40
CA LYS A 98 -0.10 -23.30 19.69
C LYS A 98 0.87 -24.01 18.75
N PHE A 99 1.75 -24.83 19.31
CA PHE A 99 2.59 -25.70 18.51
C PHE A 99 1.72 -26.81 17.92
N LEU A 100 1.73 -26.95 16.58
CA LEU A 100 1.03 -28.04 15.89
C LEU A 100 1.89 -29.31 15.84
N ARG A 101 3.19 -29.15 16.05
CA ARG A 101 4.19 -30.22 16.05
C ARG A 101 5.15 -30.00 17.22
N PRO A 102 5.76 -31.06 17.77
CA PRO A 102 6.84 -30.92 18.73
C PRO A 102 7.94 -30.00 18.18
N ARG A 103 8.52 -29.18 19.05
CA ARG A 103 9.59 -28.27 18.66
C ARG A 103 10.83 -29.05 18.28
N ASP A 104 11.19 -29.06 16.99
CA ASP A 104 12.49 -29.55 16.52
C ASP A 104 13.37 -28.38 16.07
N SER A 105 14.38 -28.06 16.89
CA SER A 105 15.33 -26.98 16.61
C SER A 105 16.14 -27.20 15.33
N ARG A 106 16.41 -28.46 14.94
CA ARG A 106 17.18 -28.78 13.72
C ARG A 106 16.39 -28.48 12.47
N GLU A 107 15.11 -28.84 12.44
CA GLU A 107 14.24 -28.50 11.30
C GLU A 107 14.05 -26.99 11.17
N ILE A 108 13.90 -26.28 12.30
CA ILE A 108 13.76 -24.81 12.33
C ILE A 108 15.00 -24.14 11.72
N GLN A 109 16.21 -24.53 12.18
CA GLN A 109 17.46 -23.93 11.71
C GLN A 109 17.87 -24.37 10.30
N GLY A 110 17.49 -25.58 9.88
CA GLY A 110 17.80 -26.08 8.55
C GLY A 110 16.74 -25.67 7.54
N LYS A 111 15.70 -26.50 7.43
CA LYS A 111 14.68 -26.39 6.38
C LYS A 111 13.95 -25.04 6.40
N TYR A 112 13.42 -24.66 7.55
CA TYR A 112 12.53 -23.49 7.65
C TYR A 112 13.31 -22.18 7.54
N TRP A 113 14.48 -22.08 8.17
CA TRP A 113 15.35 -20.91 8.03
C TRP A 113 15.82 -20.69 6.60
N ASN A 114 16.33 -21.74 5.93
CA ASN A 114 16.82 -21.62 4.55
C ASN A 114 15.69 -21.19 3.59
N LEU A 115 14.48 -21.74 3.78
CA LEU A 115 13.32 -21.33 3.01
C LEU A 115 12.94 -19.86 3.29
N PHE A 116 12.89 -19.46 4.57
CA PHE A 116 12.59 -18.09 4.97
C PHE A 116 13.59 -17.08 4.39
N GLU A 117 14.89 -17.40 4.47
CA GLU A 117 15.98 -16.59 3.92
C GLU A 117 15.85 -16.44 2.41
N LYS A 118 15.59 -17.54 1.69
CA LYS A 118 15.36 -17.50 0.23
C LYS A 118 14.19 -16.58 -0.13
N ILE A 119 13.09 -16.63 0.64
CA ILE A 119 11.94 -15.74 0.44
C ILE A 119 12.34 -14.28 0.67
N GLN A 120 13.14 -13.97 1.71
CA GLN A 120 13.58 -12.60 1.96
C GLN A 120 14.53 -12.09 0.87
N ARG A 121 15.48 -12.91 0.43
CA ARG A 121 16.40 -12.58 -0.68
C ARG A 121 15.62 -12.25 -1.96
N ASN A 122 14.63 -13.08 -2.31
CA ASN A 122 13.77 -12.81 -3.46
C ASN A 122 12.97 -11.51 -3.33
N LYS A 123 12.52 -11.15 -2.12
CA LYS A 123 11.85 -9.87 -1.89
C LYS A 123 12.80 -8.69 -2.12
N ILE A 124 14.01 -8.76 -1.56
CA ILE A 124 15.03 -7.73 -1.72
C ILE A 124 15.38 -7.56 -3.19
N GLN A 125 15.61 -8.66 -3.91
CA GLN A 125 15.89 -8.63 -5.35
C GLN A 125 14.78 -7.92 -6.14
N LYS A 126 13.51 -8.23 -5.87
CA LYS A 126 12.38 -7.55 -6.53
C LYS A 126 12.34 -6.04 -6.25
N TRP A 127 12.71 -5.63 -5.03
CA TRP A 127 12.84 -4.21 -4.69
C TRP A 127 13.99 -3.54 -5.42
N GLU A 128 15.12 -4.22 -5.57
CA GLU A 128 16.26 -3.72 -6.35
C GLU A 128 15.91 -3.59 -7.85
N GLU A 129 15.21 -4.56 -8.42
CA GLU A 129 14.70 -4.50 -9.80
C GLU A 129 13.69 -3.35 -9.99
N MET A 130 12.81 -3.11 -9.02
CA MET A 130 11.90 -1.95 -9.03
C MET A 130 12.67 -0.62 -8.92
N LYS A 131 13.68 -0.54 -8.04
CA LYS A 131 14.54 0.63 -7.91
C LYS A 131 15.25 0.91 -9.22
N TYR A 132 15.82 -0.12 -9.85
CA TYR A 132 16.45 -0.02 -11.17
C TYR A 132 15.45 0.48 -12.23
N PHE A 133 14.23 -0.08 -12.25
CA PHE A 133 13.18 0.38 -13.14
C PHE A 133 12.86 1.88 -13.01
N ILE A 134 12.83 2.42 -11.79
CA ILE A 134 12.53 3.83 -11.55
C ILE A 134 13.73 4.75 -11.85
N GLN A 135 14.92 4.36 -11.41
CA GLN A 135 16.11 5.22 -11.46
C GLN A 135 16.77 5.26 -12.83
N ASP A 136 16.74 4.15 -13.56
CA ASP A 136 17.36 4.06 -14.87
C ASP A 136 16.76 5.10 -15.83
N LYS A 137 17.58 5.71 -16.67
CA LYS A 137 17.11 6.61 -17.73
C LYS A 137 17.62 6.21 -19.11
N ASP A 138 18.42 5.15 -19.17
CA ASP A 138 19.21 4.79 -20.34
C ASP A 138 18.62 3.58 -21.08
N PHE A 139 17.57 2.95 -20.55
CA PHE A 139 16.89 1.83 -21.19
C PHE A 139 15.39 2.06 -21.39
N CYS A 140 14.86 1.40 -22.42
CA CYS A 140 13.43 1.38 -22.69
C CYS A 140 12.66 0.70 -21.55
N LYS A 141 11.77 1.44 -20.90
CA LYS A 141 10.96 0.95 -19.78
C LYS A 141 10.15 -0.29 -20.09
N MET A 142 9.59 -0.38 -21.30
CA MET A 142 8.83 -1.57 -21.71
C MET A 142 9.72 -2.80 -21.81
N ARG A 143 10.95 -2.67 -22.34
CA ARG A 143 11.89 -3.80 -22.42
C ARG A 143 12.32 -4.26 -21.03
N MET A 144 12.50 -3.35 -20.09
CA MET A 144 12.79 -3.69 -18.68
C MET A 144 11.65 -4.51 -18.06
N ILE A 145 10.39 -4.10 -18.28
CA ILE A 145 9.20 -4.81 -17.79
C ILE A 145 9.12 -6.22 -18.40
N LEU A 146 9.26 -6.34 -19.72
CA LEU A 146 9.23 -7.63 -20.41
C LEU A 146 10.33 -8.56 -19.88
N THR A 147 11.55 -8.05 -19.70
CA THR A 147 12.68 -8.82 -19.16
C THR A 147 12.39 -9.33 -17.75
N TYR A 148 11.79 -8.50 -16.89
CA TYR A 148 11.39 -8.91 -15.54
C TYR A 148 10.39 -10.08 -15.54
N PHE A 149 9.47 -10.12 -16.51
CA PHE A 149 8.53 -11.24 -16.69
C PHE A 149 9.10 -12.41 -17.51
N GLY A 150 10.37 -12.35 -17.91
CA GLY A 150 11.03 -13.39 -18.71
C GLY A 150 10.69 -13.35 -20.20
N GLU A 151 10.04 -12.29 -20.67
CA GLU A 151 9.71 -12.06 -22.07
C GLU A 151 10.87 -11.37 -22.79
N LYS A 152 11.18 -11.82 -24.01
CA LYS A 152 12.23 -11.22 -24.85
C LYS A 152 11.60 -10.23 -25.84
N SER A 153 12.17 -9.03 -25.91
CA SER A 153 11.90 -8.07 -26.99
C SER A 153 13.21 -7.45 -27.47
N SER A 154 13.42 -7.46 -28.78
CA SER A 154 14.54 -6.78 -29.44
C SER A 154 14.32 -5.26 -29.50
N ASP A 155 13.07 -4.81 -29.55
CA ASP A 155 12.75 -3.47 -30.04
C ASP A 155 12.35 -2.51 -28.90
N ASN A 156 12.80 -1.27 -29.01
CA ASN A 156 12.41 -0.19 -28.13
C ASN A 156 10.95 0.21 -28.40
N CYS A 157 10.15 0.49 -27.36
CA CYS A 157 8.70 0.67 -27.51
C CYS A 157 8.26 1.98 -28.17
N GLY A 158 9.17 2.94 -28.41
CA GLY A 158 8.88 4.23 -29.06
C GLY A 158 8.09 5.24 -28.20
N LYS A 159 7.48 4.82 -27.09
CA LYS A 159 6.51 5.63 -26.32
C LYS A 159 6.87 5.89 -24.86
N CYS A 160 7.95 5.32 -24.33
CA CYS A 160 8.38 5.58 -22.95
C CYS A 160 9.33 6.79 -22.86
N SER A 161 9.56 7.29 -21.65
CA SER A 161 10.46 8.43 -21.38
C SER A 161 11.81 8.33 -22.08
N PHE A 162 12.49 7.18 -21.99
CA PHE A 162 13.75 6.95 -22.71
C PHE A 162 13.59 7.00 -24.25
N CYS A 163 12.55 6.39 -24.82
CA CYS A 163 12.39 6.38 -26.27
C CYS A 163 12.09 7.79 -26.82
N LEU A 164 11.33 8.58 -26.06
CA LEU A 164 11.00 9.96 -26.39
C LEU A 164 12.22 10.89 -26.24
N SER A 165 13.16 10.61 -25.33
CA SER A 165 14.40 11.39 -25.23
C SER A 165 15.40 11.06 -26.34
N GLN A 166 15.40 9.84 -26.86
CA GLN A 166 16.28 9.40 -27.96
C GLN A 166 15.81 9.91 -29.33
N ASN A 167 14.49 9.98 -29.53
CA ASN A 167 13.90 10.59 -30.71
C ASN A 167 13.04 11.76 -30.24
N PRO A 168 13.60 12.98 -30.10
CA PRO A 168 12.77 14.15 -29.96
C PRO A 168 11.94 14.20 -31.25
N VAL A 169 10.68 13.77 -31.14
CA VAL A 169 9.68 14.06 -32.14
C VAL A 169 9.77 15.57 -32.28
N LYS A 170 10.22 16.07 -33.44
CA LYS A 170 10.05 17.47 -33.77
C LYS A 170 8.56 17.70 -33.62
N GLU A 171 8.12 18.33 -32.52
CA GLU A 171 6.78 18.87 -32.45
C GLU A 171 6.63 19.66 -33.74
N LYS A 172 5.62 19.33 -34.55
CA LYS A 172 5.29 20.15 -35.71
C LYS A 172 5.05 21.53 -35.14
N THR A 173 5.98 22.44 -35.38
CA THR A 173 5.81 23.79 -34.88
C THR A 173 4.64 24.40 -35.64
N LEU A 174 3.96 25.38 -35.04
CA LEU A 174 2.91 26.13 -35.75
C LEU A 174 3.42 26.66 -37.11
N SER A 175 4.72 26.94 -37.21
CA SER A 175 5.39 27.28 -38.47
C SER A 175 5.33 26.15 -39.50
N ASP A 176 5.58 24.90 -39.10
CA ASP A 176 5.52 23.73 -39.99
C ASP A 176 4.08 23.48 -40.47
N GLU A 177 3.09 23.64 -39.60
CA GLU A 177 1.67 23.49 -39.95
C GLU A 177 1.19 24.56 -40.95
N VAL A 178 1.59 25.82 -40.73
CA VAL A 178 1.29 26.93 -41.65
C VAL A 178 1.96 26.69 -43.02
N LEU A 179 3.22 26.24 -43.03
CA LEU A 179 3.93 25.91 -44.27
C LEU A 179 3.29 24.72 -45.01
N GLU A 180 2.85 23.66 -44.32
CA GLU A 180 2.15 22.54 -44.95
C GLU A 180 0.83 22.95 -45.62
N ILE A 181 0.10 23.90 -45.04
CA ILE A 181 -1.15 24.42 -45.62
C ILE A 181 -0.86 25.28 -46.85
N LEU A 182 0.12 26.20 -46.75
CA LEU A 182 0.49 27.10 -47.83
C LEU A 182 1.21 26.38 -48.99
N ALA A 183 1.83 25.23 -48.73
CA ALA A 183 2.42 24.36 -49.76
C ALA A 183 1.35 23.75 -50.68
N LYS A 184 0.13 23.55 -50.17
CA LYS A 184 -0.95 22.96 -50.96
C LYS A 184 -1.65 24.01 -51.81
N ASN A 185 -2.01 25.15 -51.22
CA ASN A 185 -2.64 26.27 -51.89
C ASN A 185 -2.40 27.58 -51.13
N PRO A 186 -2.33 28.73 -51.82
CA PRO A 186 -2.36 30.04 -51.17
C PRO A 186 -3.59 30.18 -50.28
N ALA A 187 -3.44 30.75 -49.09
CA ALA A 187 -4.51 30.85 -48.11
C ALA A 187 -4.56 32.24 -47.46
N THR A 188 -5.75 32.67 -47.06
CA THR A 188 -5.95 33.90 -46.27
C THR A 188 -5.74 33.66 -44.78
N PHE A 189 -5.54 34.73 -44.00
CA PHE A 189 -5.45 34.63 -42.53
C PHE A 189 -6.68 33.92 -41.93
N ASP A 190 -7.87 34.27 -42.41
CA ASP A 190 -9.11 33.68 -41.94
C ASP A 190 -9.18 32.18 -42.26
N GLU A 191 -8.77 31.77 -43.46
CA GLU A 191 -8.68 30.35 -43.84
C GLU A 191 -7.65 29.56 -43.02
N LEU A 192 -6.50 30.17 -42.72
CA LEU A 192 -5.50 29.57 -41.82
C LEU A 192 -6.06 29.41 -40.41
N SER A 193 -6.80 30.40 -39.91
CA SER A 193 -7.44 30.35 -38.59
C SER A 193 -8.54 29.29 -38.49
N VAL A 194 -9.22 28.98 -39.60
CA VAL A 194 -10.22 27.90 -39.67
C VAL A 194 -9.54 26.53 -39.75
N LYS A 195 -8.49 26.40 -40.55
CA LYS A 195 -7.76 25.12 -40.73
C LYS A 195 -6.94 24.75 -39.49
N ILE A 196 -6.48 25.74 -38.74
CA ILE A 196 -5.67 25.59 -37.53
C ILE A 196 -6.44 26.19 -36.32
N PHE A 197 -7.69 25.77 -36.14
CA PHE A 197 -8.60 26.36 -35.12
C PHE A 197 -8.17 26.10 -33.67
N TRP A 198 -7.24 25.17 -33.43
CA TRP A 198 -6.71 24.83 -32.10
C TRP A 198 -5.60 25.77 -31.62
N HIS A 199 -5.17 26.72 -32.45
CA HIS A 199 -4.22 27.77 -32.06
C HIS A 199 -4.92 29.13 -31.91
N GLU A 200 -4.46 29.93 -30.94
CA GLU A 200 -4.91 31.31 -30.74
C GLU A 200 -4.58 32.17 -31.98
N LYS A 201 -5.50 33.07 -32.35
CA LYS A 201 -5.33 33.92 -33.54
C LYS A 201 -4.10 34.82 -33.44
N GLU A 202 -3.76 35.29 -32.23
CA GLU A 202 -2.55 36.07 -31.99
C GLU A 202 -1.28 35.29 -32.36
N LYS A 203 -1.19 34.01 -31.96
CA LYS A 203 -0.04 33.14 -32.26
C LYS A 203 0.10 32.83 -33.75
N ILE A 204 -1.02 32.65 -34.44
CA ILE A 204 -1.02 32.45 -35.91
C ILE A 204 -0.50 33.72 -36.60
N TYR A 205 -0.93 34.89 -36.14
CA TYR A 205 -0.49 36.17 -36.68
C TYR A 205 1.00 36.44 -36.44
N GLU A 206 1.49 36.21 -35.22
CA GLU A 206 2.92 36.29 -34.88
C GLU A 206 3.77 35.33 -35.72
N THR A 207 3.27 34.11 -35.95
CA THR A 207 3.95 33.11 -36.78
C THR A 207 4.03 33.55 -38.24
N LEU A 208 2.96 34.13 -38.79
CA LEU A 208 2.95 34.67 -40.15
C LEU A 208 3.94 35.84 -40.32
N ILE A 209 3.99 36.77 -39.37
CA ILE A 209 4.98 37.85 -39.36
C ILE A 209 6.39 37.27 -39.34
N THR A 210 6.64 36.30 -38.48
CA THR A 210 7.95 35.64 -38.36
C THR A 210 8.32 34.95 -39.68
N LEU A 211 7.41 34.23 -40.31
CA LEU A 211 7.65 33.54 -41.59
C LEU A 211 7.85 34.51 -42.77
N LEU A 212 7.18 35.67 -42.76
CA LEU A 212 7.40 36.75 -43.73
C LEU A 212 8.79 37.38 -43.54
N ASN A 213 9.18 37.66 -42.29
CA ASN A 213 10.50 38.21 -41.96
C ASN A 213 11.64 37.24 -42.31
N LEU A 214 11.38 35.94 -42.21
CA LEU A 214 12.32 34.87 -42.61
C LEU A 214 12.26 34.55 -44.12
N GLU A 215 11.48 35.30 -44.91
CA GLU A 215 11.29 35.14 -46.36
C GLU A 215 10.81 33.74 -46.79
N LYS A 216 10.21 32.96 -45.89
CA LYS A 216 9.68 31.61 -46.20
C LYS A 216 8.32 31.65 -46.90
N ILE A 217 7.58 32.74 -46.70
CA ILE A 217 6.28 32.98 -47.33
C ILE A 217 6.26 34.41 -47.89
N LYS A 218 5.41 34.65 -48.89
CA LYS A 218 5.16 35.96 -49.49
C LYS A 218 3.67 36.23 -49.60
N MET A 219 3.31 37.51 -49.71
CA MET A 219 1.93 37.91 -49.99
C MET A 219 1.70 37.89 -51.50
N LEU A 220 0.71 37.11 -51.95
CA LEU A 220 0.25 37.12 -53.34
C LEU A 220 -0.57 38.39 -53.62
N ASN A 221 -1.47 38.73 -52.70
CA ASN A 221 -2.32 39.93 -52.70
C ASN A 221 -2.49 40.42 -51.24
N TYR A 222 -3.17 41.56 -51.02
CA TYR A 222 -3.34 42.23 -49.71
C TYR A 222 -3.81 41.34 -48.54
N LYS A 223 -4.35 40.13 -48.80
CA LYS A 223 -4.83 39.19 -47.76
C LYS A 223 -4.45 37.72 -47.96
N THR A 224 -3.68 37.39 -48.99
CA THR A 224 -3.41 35.98 -49.35
C THR A 224 -1.91 35.70 -49.28
N TYR A 225 -1.53 34.70 -48.51
CA TYR A 225 -0.15 34.25 -48.32
C TYR A 225 0.13 33.02 -49.16
N MET A 226 1.38 32.85 -49.61
CA MET A 226 1.86 31.70 -50.39
C MET A 226 3.33 31.42 -50.01
N ILE A 227 3.81 30.21 -50.24
CA ILE A 227 5.23 29.90 -50.05
C ILE A 227 6.09 30.74 -51.00
N ASN A 228 7.24 31.20 -50.50
CA ASN A 228 8.26 31.84 -51.31
C ASN A 228 9.12 30.73 -51.92
N GLU A 229 9.06 30.57 -53.24
CA GLU A 229 9.99 29.69 -53.99
C GLU A 229 11.40 30.27 -54.02
#